data_AF-A0A6M4GUS2-F1
#
_entry.id   AF-A0A6M4GUS2-F1
#
_cell.length_a   1.000
_cell.length_b   1.000
_cell.length_c   1.000
_cell.angle_alpha   90.00
_cell.angle_beta   90.00
_cell.angle_gamma   90.00
#
_symmetry.space_group_name_H-M   'P 1'
#
loop_
_entity.id
_entity.type
_entity.pdbx_description
1 polymer ?
#
loop_
_entity_poly.entity_id
_entity_poly.type
_entity_poly.pdbx_seq_one_letter_code
_entity_poly.pdbx_strand_id
1 'polypeptide(L)' 'MSVEAAETGEADRLLAAAIYLMSCHARSGCPRIACMVERHLQLLGRHPQVGEHVRHTCRQLAAAWATTVH' A
#
# COMPACT_ATOMS: atom_id res chain seq x y z
N MET A 1 19.78 -11.51 -17.31
CA MET A 1 19.05 -11.31 -16.04
C MET A 1 18.81 -9.81 -15.89
N SER A 2 18.02 -9.21 -16.79
CA SER A 2 16.55 -9.19 -16.81
C SER A 2 16.00 -8.22 -15.76
N VAL A 3 16.07 -6.93 -16.10
CA VAL A 3 15.48 -5.80 -15.36
C VAL A 3 13.99 -6.07 -15.08
N GLU A 4 13.31 -6.77 -16.00
CA GLU A 4 11.90 -7.17 -15.89
C GLU A 4 11.57 -8.08 -14.70
N ALA A 5 12.50 -8.90 -14.20
CA ALA A 5 12.26 -9.76 -13.04
C ALA A 5 12.37 -8.98 -11.70
N ALA A 6 13.13 -7.89 -11.69
CA ALA A 6 13.28 -7.04 -10.52
C ALA A 6 12.06 -6.13 -10.33
N GLU A 7 11.44 -5.69 -11.43
CA GLU A 7 10.30 -4.77 -11.39
C GLU A 7 9.00 -5.46 -10.93
N THR A 8 8.72 -6.70 -11.36
CA THR A 8 7.54 -7.46 -10.88
C THR A 8 7.52 -7.60 -9.35
N GLY A 9 8.69 -7.70 -8.72
CA GLY A 9 8.80 -7.84 -7.27
C GLY A 9 8.51 -6.56 -6.49
N GLU A 10 8.59 -5.37 -7.09
CA GLU A 10 8.40 -4.13 -6.33
C GLU A 10 6.94 -3.90 -5.95
N ALA A 11 6.01 -4.18 -6.87
CA ALA A 11 4.58 -4.17 -6.58
C ALA A 11 4.21 -5.14 -5.45
N ASP A 12 4.76 -6.36 -5.50
CA ASP A 12 4.53 -7.38 -4.48
C ASP A 12 5.13 -6.99 -3.12
N ARG A 13 6.32 -6.38 -3.10
CA ARG A 13 6.93 -5.84 -1.88
C ARG A 13 6.09 -4.71 -1.28
N LEU A 14 5.62 -3.78 -2.09
CA LEU A 14 4.75 -2.70 -1.64
C LEU A 14 3.43 -3.24 -1.07
N LEU A 15 2.85 -4.26 -1.70
CA LEU A 15 1.65 -4.92 -1.21
C LEU A 15 1.89 -5.64 0.12
N ALA A 16 2.96 -6.43 0.20
CA ALA A 16 3.36 -7.12 1.44
C ALA A 16 3.63 -6.13 2.58
N ALA A 17 4.33 -5.02 2.29
CA ALA A 17 4.58 -3.95 3.24
C ALA A 17 3.28 -3.29 3.72
N ALA A 18 2.33 -3.01 2.82
CA ALA A 18 1.03 -2.47 3.18
C ALA A 18 0.25 -3.41 4.12
N ILE A 19 0.22 -4.72 3.83
CA ILE A 19 -0.42 -5.73 4.69
C ILE A 19 0.23 -5.80 6.07
N TYR A 20 1.56 -5.78 6.11
CA TYR A 20 2.31 -5.77 7.37
C TYR A 20 1.99 -4.51 8.21
N LEU A 21 1.99 -3.33 7.58
CA LEU A 21 1.68 -2.07 8.25
C LEU A 21 0.24 -2.04 8.77
N MET A 22 -0.74 -2.52 8.01
CA MET A 22 -2.13 -2.66 8.47
C MET A 22 -2.21 -3.56 9.72
N SER A 23 -1.47 -4.66 9.72
CA SER A 23 -1.40 -5.57 10.87
C SER A 23 -0.75 -4.90 12.09
N CYS A 24 0.32 -4.13 11.89
CA CYS A 24 0.97 -3.36 12.95
C CYS A 24 0.06 -2.27 13.52
N HIS A 25 -0.69 -1.58 12.66
CA HIS A 25 -1.69 -0.60 13.08
C HIS A 25 -2.80 -1.28 13.91
N ALA A 26 -3.36 -2.39 13.44
CA ALA A 26 -4.39 -3.13 14.16
C ALA A 26 -3.98 -3.54 15.58
N ARG A 27 -2.68 -3.84 15.80
CA ARG A 27 -2.16 -4.18 17.15
C ARG A 27 -1.88 -2.97 18.04
N SER A 28 -1.51 -1.84 17.46
CA SER A 28 -0.95 -0.70 18.23
C SER A 28 -1.85 0.54 18.27
N GLY A 29 -2.78 0.69 17.32
CA GLY A 29 -3.53 1.92 17.09
C GLY A 29 -2.64 3.12 16.75
N CYS A 30 -1.37 2.92 16.39
CA CYS A 30 -0.41 4.01 16.26
C CYS A 30 -0.72 4.89 15.03
N PRO A 31 -1.05 6.19 15.19
CA PRO A 31 -1.45 7.05 14.07
C PRO A 31 -0.38 7.19 12.99
N ARG A 32 0.91 7.15 13.38
CA ARG A 32 2.03 7.21 12.44
C ARG A 32 2.05 6.01 11.48
N ILE A 33 1.63 4.83 11.95
CA ILE A 33 1.52 3.65 11.10
C ILE A 33 0.35 3.81 10.13
N ALA A 34 -0.78 4.42 10.56
CA ALA A 34 -1.87 4.75 9.64
C ALA A 34 -1.41 5.65 8.48
N CYS A 35 -0.57 6.67 8.76
CA CYS A 35 0.06 7.48 7.69
C CYS A 35 0.89 6.63 6.72
N MET A 36 1.61 5.64 7.23
CA MET A 36 2.45 4.77 6.40
C MET A 36 1.60 3.84 5.52
N VAL A 37 0.50 3.30 6.06
CA VAL A 37 -0.47 2.50 5.31
C VAL A 37 -1.06 3.33 4.16
N GLU A 38 -1.55 4.53 4.46
CA GLU A 38 -2.10 5.46 3.47
C GLU A 38 -1.11 5.69 2.30
N ARG A 39 0.14 6.03 2.61
CA ARG A 39 1.18 6.29 1.60
C ARG A 39 1.49 5.07 0.74
N HIS A 40 1.57 3.86 1.31
CA HIS A 40 1.80 2.64 0.53
C HIS A 40 0.62 2.34 -0.40
N LEU A 41 -0.62 2.55 0.06
CA LEU A 41 -1.81 2.41 -0.76
C LEU A 41 -1.84 3.44 -1.91
N GLN A 42 -1.41 4.67 -1.67
CA GLN A 42 -1.27 5.68 -2.74
C GLN A 42 -0.23 5.28 -3.79
N LEU A 43 0.91 4.72 -3.37
CA LEU A 43 1.94 4.21 -4.28
C LEU A 43 1.40 3.05 -5.12
N LEU A 44 0.80 2.04 -4.50
CA LEU A 44 0.16 0.91 -5.19
C LEU A 44 -0.93 1.37 -6.16
N GLY A 45 -1.73 2.37 -5.77
CA GLY A 45 -2.80 2.93 -6.60
C GLY A 45 -2.33 3.64 -7.88
N ARG A 46 -1.04 3.97 -7.97
CA ARG A 46 -0.39 4.62 -9.13
C ARG A 46 0.65 3.72 -9.80
N HIS A 47 0.99 2.58 -9.21
CA HIS A 47 2.05 1.71 -9.70
C HIS A 47 1.66 1.04 -11.03
N PRO A 48 2.48 1.13 -12.09
CA PRO A 48 2.09 0.69 -13.43
C PRO A 48 1.90 -0.84 -13.54
N GLN A 49 2.58 -1.61 -12.69
CA GLN A 49 2.55 -3.07 -12.71
C GLN A 49 1.45 -3.69 -11.84
N VAL A 50 0.69 -2.86 -11.12
CA VAL A 50 -0.45 -3.34 -10.33
C VAL A 50 -1.69 -3.39 -11.24
N GLY A 51 -2.40 -4.52 -11.21
CA GLY A 51 -3.63 -4.70 -11.99
C GLY A 51 -4.67 -3.61 -11.69
N GLU A 52 -5.44 -3.20 -12.70
CA GLU A 52 -6.35 -2.05 -12.60
C GLU A 52 -7.32 -2.13 -11.41
N HIS A 53 -7.90 -3.31 -11.18
CA HIS A 53 -8.79 -3.53 -10.04
C HIS A 53 -8.08 -3.27 -8.71
N VAL A 54 -6.87 -3.79 -8.53
CA VAL A 54 -6.08 -3.59 -7.32
C VAL A 54 -5.70 -2.11 -7.17
N ARG A 55 -5.30 -1.43 -8.24
CA ARG A 55 -5.02 0.02 -8.19
C ARG A 55 -6.23 0.82 -7.73
N HIS A 56 -7.41 0.51 -8.27
CA HIS A 56 -8.65 1.17 -7.91
C HIS A 56 -8.98 0.95 -6.42
N THR A 57 -8.89 -0.29 -5.95
CA THR A 57 -9.08 -0.65 -4.54
C THR A 57 -8.08 0.06 -3.63
N CYS A 58 -6.79 0.10 -3.99
CA CYS A 58 -5.77 0.81 -3.22
C CYS A 58 -6.06 2.32 -3.12
N ARG A 59 -6.57 2.96 -4.19
CA ARG A 59 -6.96 4.38 -4.15
C ARG A 59 -8.14 4.62 -3.20
N GLN A 60 -9.16 3.75 -3.23
CA GLN A 60 -10.30 3.86 -2.31
C GLN A 60 -9.85 3.67 -0.85
N LEU A 61 -9.05 2.65 -0.59
CA LEU A 61 -8.52 2.38 0.74
C LEU A 61 -7.65 3.53 1.23
N ALA A 62 -6.77 4.11 0.40
CA ALA A 62 -5.97 5.27 0.78
C ALA A 62 -6.85 6.43 1.28
N ALA A 63 -7.95 6.73 0.58
CA ALA A 63 -8.90 7.77 1.02
C ALA A 63 -9.57 7.43 2.37
N ALA A 64 -9.93 6.17 2.59
CA ALA A 64 -10.48 5.72 3.88
C ALA A 64 -9.45 5.78 5.02
N TRP A 65 -8.18 5.51 4.75
CA TRP A 65 -7.13 5.62 5.77
C TRP A 65 -6.79 7.08 6.11
N ALA A 66 -6.95 8.01 5.17
CA ALA A 66 -6.76 9.44 5.42
C ALA A 66 -7.69 9.98 6.53
N THR A 67 -8.90 9.42 6.68
CA THR A 67 -9.83 9.81 7.75
C THR A 67 -9.44 9.25 9.13
N THR A 68 -8.55 8.25 9.19
CA THR A 68 -8.07 7.63 10.44
C THR A 68 -6.85 8.35 11.00
N VAL A 69 -6.16 9.13 10.17
CA VAL A 69 -4.92 9.85 10.51
C VAL A 69 -5.19 11.23 11.14
N HIS A 70 -6.39 11.78 10.95
CA HIS A 70 -6.85 13.08 11.48
C HIS A 70 -7.73 12.87 12.71
#